data_AF-A0AAW1E3J0-F1
#
_entry.id   AF-A0AAW1E3J0-F1
#
_cell.length_a   1.000
_cell.length_b   1.000
_cell.length_c   1.000
_cell.angle_alpha   90.00
_cell.angle_beta   90.00
_cell.angle_gamma   90.00
#
_symmetry.space_group_name_H-M   'P 1'
#
loop_
_entity.id
_entity.type
_entity.pdbx_description
1 polymer ?
#
loop_
_entity_poly.entity_id
_entity_poly.type
_entity_poly.pdbx_seq_one_letter_code
_entity_poly.pdbx_strand_id
1 'polypeptide(L)'
;MGSTVISRAKEFYNVLRSLQDGEGNDSCTYEEDIQMLQMNGDRVPVLNMYCGNQPVFICEKAVPKIYEPDDQPMTETSNCADNDDDADNADVADDIALLTELGPQPLTIMKARQLLSWYTLSQNASISSVDNSPALHPLWVRCDMCDPAGTTWFGAETVCMGNRVSGVKLYSVTCKGSTVDKGSLITLDELKQEHKKRHHSSSMPIKGSARFNLFGSTVVENTMIESQSSVTVDFKWSHVESILETPPLSSIATLNIKVASGDMKSPMNEMYRELEFLQTLADGLRTGETEWVEPSESLSAVHLTKAFLEELQDTAKTLQDQAAKKAETTNPETEITDIVKPFLERGDLDFVEQLWVRMRKSVTSYQDIGDCLKLVTEALRYGDIKPWIHRDSSSSLSKLILQSYHQQIDHVSLTGVTPVHMLLEMGLDKMRKDYINYLIGGELTTLNHLCYYLSTEVDLQEQVIRLGKLHHLVEIIVTCTTFLDLPYDRLFLLTQSCLQHYKTHPHDEEHEFKLQIKPALISHFYQKEQPVLWGAEVSSGHGPREVRTSVQLSDRPLVDHVIFETDYPNETVNGDGENPAFFSTMVCCSLVNFS
;
A
#
# COMPACT_ATOMS: atom_id res chain seq x y z
N MET A 1 -3.40 51.08 14.77
CA MET A 1 -3.22 49.66 15.12
C MET A 1 -4.24 48.73 14.45
N GLY A 2 -5.55 49.03 14.44
CA GLY A 2 -6.54 48.15 13.76
C GLY A 2 -6.36 48.02 12.23
N SER A 3 -6.06 49.12 11.54
CA SER A 3 -5.90 49.12 10.07
C SER A 3 -4.73 48.27 9.57
N THR A 4 -3.64 48.17 10.33
CA THR A 4 -2.45 47.37 9.97
C THR A 4 -2.72 45.88 10.11
N VAL A 5 -3.48 45.47 11.13
CA VAL A 5 -3.86 44.05 11.34
C VAL A 5 -4.80 43.57 10.23
N ILE A 6 -5.77 44.40 9.85
CA ILE A 6 -6.69 44.07 8.75
C ILE A 6 -5.95 43.97 7.41
N SER A 7 -4.99 44.87 7.16
CA SER A 7 -4.15 44.81 5.95
C SER A 7 -3.36 43.51 5.89
N ARG A 8 -2.73 43.09 7.00
CA ARG A 8 -1.99 41.82 7.08
C ARG A 8 -2.89 40.60 6.90
N ALA A 9 -4.09 40.61 7.48
CA ALA A 9 -5.05 39.52 7.28
C ALA A 9 -5.51 39.41 5.80
N LYS A 10 -5.67 40.54 5.10
CA LYS A 10 -5.98 40.57 3.67
C LYS A 10 -4.82 40.06 2.82
N GLU A 11 -3.60 40.47 3.12
CA GLU A 11 -2.39 39.97 2.46
C GLU A 11 -2.26 38.46 2.62
N PHE A 12 -2.39 37.97 3.86
CA PHE A 12 -2.38 36.54 4.18
C PHE A 12 -3.46 35.74 3.42
N TYR A 13 -4.67 36.28 3.32
CA TYR A 13 -5.74 35.67 2.51
C TYR A 13 -5.38 35.56 1.03
N ASN A 14 -4.83 36.63 0.45
CA ASN A 14 -4.46 36.64 -0.97
C ASN A 14 -3.37 35.61 -1.26
N VAL A 15 -2.42 35.41 -0.35
CA VAL A 15 -1.37 34.39 -0.49
C VAL A 15 -1.98 32.98 -0.46
N LEU A 16 -2.79 32.66 0.56
CA LEU A 16 -3.45 31.35 0.62
C LEU A 16 -4.39 31.10 -0.57
N ARG A 17 -5.07 32.15 -1.03
CA ARG A 17 -5.92 32.06 -2.22
C ARG A 17 -5.11 31.78 -3.48
N SER A 18 -3.94 32.40 -3.62
CA SER A 18 -3.04 32.15 -4.74
C SER A 18 -2.48 30.73 -4.74
N LEU A 19 -2.24 30.13 -3.56
CA LEU A 19 -1.92 28.70 -3.47
C LEU A 19 -3.10 27.85 -3.94
N GLN A 20 -4.30 28.15 -3.41
CA GLN A 20 -5.50 27.37 -3.72
C GLN A 20 -5.84 27.34 -5.21
N ASP A 21 -5.67 28.49 -5.88
CA ASP A 21 -6.02 28.67 -7.30
C ASP A 21 -4.84 28.31 -8.24
N GLY A 22 -3.63 28.10 -7.70
CA GLY A 22 -2.42 27.84 -8.47
C GLY A 22 -2.31 26.38 -8.93
N GLU A 23 -2.43 26.14 -10.24
CA GLU A 23 -2.08 24.85 -10.85
C GLU A 23 -0.54 24.69 -10.88
N GLY A 24 0.05 24.11 -9.82
CA GLY A 24 1.40 23.53 -9.88
C GLY A 24 2.45 24.04 -8.87
N ASN A 25 2.14 24.98 -7.98
CA ASN A 25 3.04 25.34 -6.86
C ASN A 25 2.45 24.87 -5.53
N ASP A 26 2.86 23.69 -5.06
CA ASP A 26 2.42 23.10 -3.79
C ASP A 26 3.01 23.81 -2.55
N SER A 27 3.83 24.85 -2.75
CA SER A 27 4.42 25.62 -1.66
C SER A 27 4.65 27.10 -2.01
N CYS A 28 4.58 27.97 -1.02
CA CYS A 28 5.15 29.31 -1.07
C CYS A 28 5.84 29.70 0.24
N THR A 29 6.77 30.64 0.16
CA THR A 29 7.36 31.27 1.34
C THR A 29 6.57 32.54 1.68
N TYR A 30 6.14 32.68 2.93
CA TYR A 30 5.39 33.81 3.46
C TYR A 30 6.19 34.43 4.61
N GLU A 31 6.62 35.69 4.49
CA GLU A 31 7.69 36.22 5.35
C GLU A 31 8.99 35.39 5.19
N GLU A 32 10.17 35.92 5.55
CA GLU A 32 11.45 35.23 5.26
C GLU A 32 11.62 33.88 5.99
N ASP A 33 10.72 33.55 6.92
CA ASP A 33 10.84 32.47 7.89
C ASP A 33 9.68 31.45 7.90
N ILE A 34 8.60 31.64 7.12
CA ILE A 34 7.47 30.69 7.09
C ILE A 34 7.30 30.08 5.71
N GLN A 35 7.22 28.77 5.65
CA GLN A 35 6.80 28.02 4.48
C GLN A 35 5.33 27.62 4.60
N MET A 36 4.57 27.84 3.55
CA MET A 36 3.17 27.40 3.41
C MET A 36 3.11 26.32 2.35
N LEU A 37 2.53 25.18 2.69
CA LEU A 37 2.34 24.05 1.81
C LEU A 37 0.85 23.82 1.57
N GLN A 38 0.49 23.35 0.38
CA GLN A 38 -0.82 22.76 0.12
C GLN A 38 -0.63 21.25 -0.08
N MET A 39 -1.33 20.45 0.71
CA MET A 39 -1.30 18.98 0.58
C MET A 39 -2.63 18.37 1.01
N ASN A 40 -2.82 17.09 0.71
CA ASN A 40 -3.98 16.35 1.19
C ASN A 40 -3.80 15.95 2.66
N GLY A 41 -4.88 16.06 3.44
CA GLY A 41 -4.86 15.81 4.88
C GLY A 41 -4.56 14.36 5.28
N ASP A 42 -4.68 13.41 4.37
CA ASP A 42 -4.40 11.98 4.58
C ASP A 42 -2.91 11.70 4.79
N ARG A 43 -2.02 12.56 4.30
CA ARG A 43 -0.56 12.47 4.47
C ARG A 43 -0.08 12.74 5.89
N VAL A 44 -0.89 13.40 6.74
CA VAL A 44 -0.52 13.69 8.14
C VAL A 44 -1.44 12.91 9.08
N PRO A 45 -0.91 12.00 9.93
CA PRO A 45 -1.72 11.07 10.71
C PRO A 45 -2.83 11.74 11.54
N VAL A 46 -2.51 12.80 12.28
CA VAL A 46 -3.49 13.52 13.10
C VAL A 46 -4.53 14.28 12.27
N LEU A 47 -4.18 14.74 11.06
CA LEU A 47 -5.08 15.48 10.19
C LEU A 47 -6.03 14.57 9.42
N ASN A 48 -5.58 13.38 9.03
CA ASN A 48 -6.39 12.39 8.31
C ASN A 48 -7.70 12.11 9.06
N MET A 49 -7.66 12.10 10.39
CA MET A 49 -8.84 11.84 11.23
C MET A 49 -9.91 12.92 11.18
N TYR A 50 -9.53 14.15 10.81
CA TYR A 50 -10.41 15.32 10.84
C TYR A 50 -10.72 15.87 9.45
N CYS A 51 -9.73 15.88 8.57
CA CYS A 51 -9.82 16.43 7.22
C CYS A 51 -9.95 15.33 6.15
N GLY A 52 -9.61 14.07 6.45
CA GLY A 52 -9.56 13.00 5.45
C GLY A 52 -8.67 13.38 4.25
N ASN A 53 -9.12 13.06 3.04
CA ASN A 53 -8.43 13.43 1.79
C ASN A 53 -8.76 14.87 1.32
N GLN A 54 -9.24 15.75 2.20
CA GLN A 54 -9.47 17.15 1.84
C GLN A 54 -8.12 17.88 1.74
N PRO A 55 -7.91 18.77 0.75
CA PRO A 55 -6.74 19.63 0.70
C PRO A 55 -6.72 20.57 1.91
N VAL A 56 -5.54 20.75 2.49
CA VAL A 56 -5.26 21.61 3.64
C VAL A 56 -4.02 22.46 3.39
N PHE A 57 -3.96 23.62 4.03
CA PHE A 57 -2.73 24.41 4.11
C PHE A 57 -1.94 24.02 5.36
N ILE A 58 -0.63 23.86 5.23
CA ILE A 58 0.27 23.63 6.35
C ILE A 58 1.29 24.75 6.41
N CYS A 59 1.39 25.43 7.55
CA CYS A 59 2.46 26.38 7.83
C CYS A 59 3.52 25.77 8.74
N GLU A 60 4.77 25.97 8.35
CA GLU A 60 5.95 25.52 9.07
C GLU A 60 7.12 26.51 8.90
N LYS A 61 8.21 26.32 9.64
CA LYS A 61 9.38 27.17 9.53
C LYS A 61 10.14 26.86 8.24
N ALA A 62 10.48 27.89 7.46
CA ALA A 62 11.25 27.72 6.24
C ALA A 62 12.68 27.24 6.57
N VAL A 63 13.12 26.16 5.94
CA VAL A 63 14.52 25.70 5.99
C VAL A 63 15.27 26.36 4.83
N PRO A 64 16.39 27.06 5.07
CA PRO A 64 17.19 27.63 4.00
C PRO A 64 17.69 26.50 3.08
N LYS A 65 17.30 26.53 1.81
CA LYS A 65 17.95 25.69 0.79
C LYS A 65 19.36 26.25 0.58
N ILE A 66 20.37 25.58 1.12
CA ILE A 66 21.75 25.83 0.71
C ILE A 66 21.85 25.30 -0.72
N TYR A 67 22.05 26.20 -1.69
CA TYR A 67 22.37 25.81 -3.05
C TYR A 67 23.75 25.12 -3.04
N GLU A 68 23.80 23.87 -3.49
CA GLU A 68 25.05 23.31 -4.00
C GLU A 68 25.51 24.21 -5.16
N PRO A 69 26.78 24.65 -5.20
CA PRO A 69 27.28 25.41 -6.34
C PRO A 69 27.36 24.48 -7.56
N ASP A 70 26.39 24.64 -8.47
CA ASP A 70 26.38 24.05 -9.81
C ASP A 70 27.73 24.25 -10.52
N ASP A 71 28.23 23.15 -11.06
CA ASP A 71 29.06 22.97 -12.25
C ASP A 71 29.60 24.26 -12.92
N GLN A 72 30.90 24.51 -12.73
CA GLN A 72 31.70 25.20 -13.74
C GLN A 72 32.80 24.28 -14.28
N PRO A 73 33.02 24.29 -15.61
CA PRO A 73 33.79 23.28 -16.30
C PRO A 73 35.30 23.43 -16.05
N MET A 74 35.94 22.27 -15.99
CA MET A 74 37.39 22.04 -15.95
C MET A 74 38.16 22.98 -16.87
N THR A 75 39.07 23.77 -16.31
CA THR A 75 40.26 24.26 -17.02
C THR A 75 41.51 23.91 -16.24
N GLU A 76 42.25 22.95 -16.78
CA GLU A 76 43.61 22.61 -16.39
C GLU A 76 44.54 23.81 -16.56
N THR A 77 45.35 24.13 -15.55
CA THR A 77 46.79 24.40 -15.72
C THR A 77 47.53 24.42 -14.37
N SER A 78 48.48 23.49 -14.24
CA SER A 78 49.90 23.77 -13.95
C SER A 78 50.37 24.20 -12.54
N ASN A 79 51.14 23.27 -11.97
CA ASN A 79 52.42 23.41 -11.23
C ASN A 79 52.47 23.51 -9.69
N CYS A 80 53.11 22.46 -9.17
CA CYS A 80 53.78 22.16 -7.90
C CYS A 80 54.29 23.33 -7.05
N ALA A 81 54.10 23.24 -5.73
CA ALA A 81 55.17 23.25 -4.72
C ALA A 81 54.61 22.86 -3.33
N ASP A 82 55.41 22.08 -2.60
CA ASP A 82 55.18 21.60 -1.24
C ASP A 82 54.89 22.72 -0.23
N ASN A 83 54.02 22.44 0.74
CA ASN A 83 54.24 22.73 2.16
C ASN A 83 53.22 21.95 3.00
N ASP A 84 53.75 21.11 3.88
CA ASP A 84 53.08 20.62 5.07
C ASP A 84 52.58 21.80 5.91
N ASP A 85 51.32 21.75 6.37
CA ASP A 85 50.95 21.95 7.77
C ASP A 85 49.41 21.96 7.94
N ASP A 86 49.01 21.35 9.04
CA ASP A 86 47.77 21.51 9.80
C ASP A 86 46.47 20.83 9.35
N ALA A 87 46.14 19.82 10.15
CA ALA A 87 44.82 19.25 10.38
C ALA A 87 43.80 20.35 10.71
N ASP A 88 42.65 20.32 10.02
CA ASP A 88 41.31 20.73 10.50
C ASP A 88 40.33 20.79 9.31
N ASN A 89 40.02 19.63 8.72
CA ASN A 89 39.00 19.54 7.65
C ASN A 89 38.10 18.30 7.77
N ALA A 90 37.99 17.73 8.97
CA ALA A 90 37.05 16.65 9.26
C ALA A 90 35.67 17.16 9.74
N ASP A 91 35.58 18.39 10.25
CA ASP A 91 34.34 18.92 10.85
C ASP A 91 33.36 19.56 9.86
N VAL A 92 33.78 19.87 8.63
CA VAL A 92 32.90 20.55 7.65
C VAL A 92 32.09 19.56 6.81
N ALA A 93 32.57 18.31 6.64
CA ALA A 93 31.87 17.28 5.88
C ALA A 93 30.74 16.62 6.68
N ASP A 94 30.87 16.55 8.01
CA ASP A 94 29.87 15.96 8.91
C ASP A 94 28.65 16.90 9.10
N ASP A 95 28.89 18.22 9.11
CA ASP A 95 27.82 19.24 9.19
C ASP A 95 26.96 19.29 7.90
N ILE A 96 27.52 18.95 6.73
CA ILE A 96 26.78 18.93 5.46
C ILE A 96 25.91 17.67 5.34
N ALA A 97 26.36 16.54 5.88
CA ALA A 97 25.58 15.31 5.93
C ALA A 97 24.39 15.42 6.92
N LEU A 98 24.55 16.13 8.04
CA LEU A 98 23.50 16.35 9.04
C LEU A 98 22.34 17.26 8.58
N LEU A 99 22.55 18.10 7.57
CA LEU A 99 21.53 19.06 7.10
C LEU A 99 20.50 18.46 6.14
N THR A 100 20.75 17.26 5.62
CA THR A 100 19.86 16.59 4.64
C THR A 100 18.72 15.81 5.31
N GLU A 101 18.74 15.64 6.64
CA GLU A 101 17.76 14.87 7.41
C GLU A 101 16.91 15.69 8.41
N LEU A 102 16.92 17.02 8.35
CA LEU A 102 16.05 17.79 9.23
C LEU A 102 14.60 17.70 8.75
N GLY A 103 13.81 16.86 9.44
CA GLY A 103 12.37 16.78 9.29
C GLY A 103 11.67 18.15 9.43
N PRO A 104 10.35 18.22 9.13
CA PRO A 104 9.59 19.47 9.12
C PRO A 104 9.78 20.28 10.40
N GLN A 105 10.03 21.59 10.28
CA GLN A 105 10.41 22.42 11.42
C GLN A 105 9.21 23.21 11.99
N PRO A 106 8.94 23.12 13.31
CA PRO A 106 7.80 23.81 13.90
C PRO A 106 7.98 25.33 13.99
N LEU A 107 6.85 26.03 14.07
CA LEU A 107 6.80 27.45 14.44
C LEU A 107 6.53 27.60 15.94
N THR A 108 6.87 28.78 16.48
CA THR A 108 6.52 29.10 17.86
C THR A 108 5.02 29.21 18.05
N ILE A 109 4.53 28.83 19.23
CA ILE A 109 3.12 28.95 19.62
C ILE A 109 2.55 30.35 19.38
N MET A 110 3.35 31.39 19.65
CA MET A 110 2.92 32.77 19.43
C MET A 110 2.72 33.09 17.94
N LYS A 111 3.66 32.65 17.08
CA LYS A 111 3.56 32.84 15.63
C LYS A 111 2.37 32.07 15.07
N ALA A 112 2.18 30.81 15.48
CA ALA A 112 1.04 30.00 15.04
C ALA A 112 -0.31 30.65 15.40
N ARG A 113 -0.48 31.15 16.63
CA ARG A 113 -1.69 31.89 17.03
C ARG A 113 -1.91 33.16 16.22
N GLN A 114 -0.84 33.86 15.84
CA GLN A 114 -0.92 35.04 14.98
C GLN A 114 -1.45 34.67 13.58
N LEU A 115 -0.94 33.60 12.97
CA LEU A 115 -1.40 33.12 11.66
C LEU A 115 -2.88 32.70 11.70
N LEU A 116 -3.30 31.94 12.72
CA LEU A 116 -4.70 31.57 12.91
C LEU A 116 -5.61 32.80 13.09
N SER A 117 -5.13 33.83 13.78
CA SER A 117 -5.87 35.08 13.96
C SER A 117 -6.06 35.79 12.62
N TRP A 118 -5.02 35.86 11.79
CA TRP A 118 -5.12 36.44 10.44
C TRP A 118 -6.05 35.65 9.53
N TYR A 119 -5.97 34.32 9.55
CA TYR A 119 -6.91 33.44 8.85
C TYR A 119 -8.35 33.69 9.30
N THR A 120 -8.60 33.69 10.61
CA THR A 120 -9.96 33.89 11.15
C THR A 120 -10.52 35.27 10.78
N LEU A 121 -9.70 36.32 10.86
CA LEU A 121 -10.12 37.68 10.51
C LEU A 121 -10.39 37.84 9.02
N SER A 122 -9.62 37.16 8.16
CA SER A 122 -9.81 37.28 6.71
C SER A 122 -11.06 36.56 6.20
N GLN A 123 -11.53 35.54 6.92
CA GLN A 123 -12.77 34.82 6.64
C GLN A 123 -14.02 35.55 7.17
N ASN A 124 -13.85 36.59 7.99
CA ASN A 124 -14.98 37.33 8.57
C ASN A 124 -15.47 38.41 7.61
N ALA A 125 -16.67 38.19 7.04
CA ALA A 125 -17.33 39.12 6.13
C ALA A 125 -17.58 40.52 6.71
N SER A 126 -17.68 40.65 8.04
CA SER A 126 -17.86 41.95 8.70
C SER A 126 -16.59 42.81 8.70
N ILE A 127 -15.43 42.21 8.37
CA ILE A 127 -14.10 42.84 8.38
C ILE A 127 -13.53 42.91 6.96
N SER A 128 -13.83 41.92 6.10
CA SER A 128 -13.51 42.00 4.69
C SER A 128 -14.49 42.96 4.00
N SER A 129 -13.97 44.04 3.42
CA SER A 129 -14.73 44.98 2.59
C SER A 129 -15.18 44.38 1.24
N VAL A 130 -15.22 43.05 1.13
CA VAL A 130 -15.49 42.28 -0.08
C VAL A 130 -16.63 41.32 0.25
N ASP A 131 -17.84 41.69 -0.15
CA ASP A 131 -18.97 40.77 -0.14
C ASP A 131 -18.61 39.55 -1.02
N ASN A 132 -18.71 38.34 -0.44
CA ASN A 132 -18.46 37.04 -1.09
C ASN A 132 -16.99 36.61 -1.29
N SER A 133 -16.12 36.74 -0.29
CA SER A 133 -14.86 35.99 -0.29
C SER A 133 -15.13 34.47 -0.24
N PRO A 134 -14.64 33.66 -1.20
CA PRO A 134 -14.79 32.21 -1.17
C PRO A 134 -14.05 31.62 0.03
N ALA A 135 -14.61 30.53 0.57
CA ALA A 135 -14.02 29.78 1.68
C ALA A 135 -12.65 29.22 1.27
N LEU A 136 -11.66 29.42 2.14
CA LEU A 136 -10.33 28.84 1.98
C LEU A 136 -10.33 27.38 2.48
N HIS A 137 -9.35 26.60 2.02
CA HIS A 137 -9.06 25.31 2.66
C HIS A 137 -8.67 25.48 4.14
N PRO A 138 -8.83 24.42 4.97
CA PRO A 138 -8.43 24.44 6.36
C PRO A 138 -6.93 24.76 6.50
N LEU A 139 -6.59 25.59 7.47
CA LEU A 139 -5.21 25.97 7.78
C LEU A 139 -4.73 25.20 9.01
N TRP A 140 -3.56 24.58 8.93
CA TRP A 140 -2.89 23.91 10.03
C TRP A 140 -1.47 24.45 10.20
N VAL A 141 -1.01 24.54 11.44
CA VAL A 141 0.32 25.10 11.77
C VAL A 141 1.05 24.16 12.72
N ARG A 142 2.26 23.73 12.32
CA ARG A 142 3.17 22.92 13.15
C ARG A 142 3.70 23.77 14.31
N CYS A 143 3.66 23.23 15.52
CA CYS A 143 4.00 23.96 16.74
C CYS A 143 5.12 23.29 17.53
N ASP A 144 5.93 24.10 18.20
CA ASP A 144 7.18 23.68 18.86
C ASP A 144 6.99 23.01 20.24
N MET A 145 5.74 22.75 20.66
CA MET A 145 5.43 22.14 21.96
C MET A 145 5.92 22.93 23.20
N CYS A 146 6.41 24.16 23.03
CA CYS A 146 7.07 24.92 24.11
C CYS A 146 6.11 25.50 25.17
N ASP A 147 4.79 25.40 24.96
CA ASP A 147 3.80 25.80 25.95
C ASP A 147 3.57 24.71 27.00
N PRO A 148 3.10 25.06 28.21
CA PRO A 148 2.86 24.08 29.27
C PRO A 148 1.85 22.97 28.91
N ALA A 149 1.02 23.18 27.89
CA ALA A 149 0.05 22.19 27.42
C ALA A 149 0.64 21.20 26.41
N GLY A 150 1.85 21.45 25.88
CA GLY A 150 2.48 20.60 24.88
C GLY A 150 1.76 20.62 23.53
N THR A 151 1.45 21.80 23.01
CA THR A 151 0.71 21.98 21.76
C THR A 151 1.60 21.72 20.55
N THR A 152 1.21 20.74 19.74
CA THR A 152 1.93 20.33 18.52
C THR A 152 1.27 20.83 17.24
N TRP A 153 -0.05 21.09 17.26
CA TRP A 153 -0.72 21.72 16.12
C TRP A 153 -1.78 22.73 16.55
N PHE A 154 -1.91 23.77 15.73
CA PHE A 154 -3.11 24.59 15.67
C PHE A 154 -3.78 24.45 14.30
N GLY A 155 -5.11 24.39 14.29
CA GLY A 155 -5.90 24.29 13.07
C GLY A 155 -7.02 25.33 13.02
N ALA A 156 -7.44 25.71 11.82
CA ALA A 156 -8.59 26.57 11.57
C ALA A 156 -9.36 26.09 10.33
N GLU A 157 -10.68 25.90 10.48
CA GLU A 157 -11.56 25.43 9.40
C GLU A 157 -12.79 26.33 9.29
N THR A 158 -13.11 26.81 8.10
CA THR A 158 -14.31 27.63 7.87
C THR A 158 -15.60 26.81 7.95
N VAL A 159 -16.59 27.33 8.65
CA VAL A 159 -17.94 26.74 8.75
C VAL A 159 -18.90 27.51 7.85
N CYS A 160 -19.33 26.88 6.76
CA CYS A 160 -20.24 27.49 5.80
C CYS A 160 -21.71 27.13 6.08
N MET A 161 -22.60 28.10 5.90
CA MET A 161 -24.05 27.90 5.83
C MET A 161 -24.52 28.37 4.44
N GLY A 162 -24.72 27.41 3.53
CA GLY A 162 -24.85 27.70 2.10
C GLY A 162 -23.53 28.23 1.54
N ASN A 163 -23.57 29.28 0.73
CA ASN A 163 -22.37 29.90 0.12
C ASN A 163 -21.70 30.96 1.02
N ARG A 164 -22.14 31.11 2.27
CA ARG A 164 -21.60 32.12 3.19
C ARG A 164 -20.85 31.47 4.34
N VAL A 165 -19.66 31.99 4.63
CA VAL A 165 -18.90 31.63 5.82
C VAL A 165 -19.61 32.20 7.04
N SER A 166 -19.99 31.32 7.97
CA SER A 166 -20.77 31.66 9.17
C SER A 166 -19.95 31.60 10.46
N GLY A 167 -18.71 31.12 10.39
CA GLY A 167 -17.80 30.98 11.50
C GLY A 167 -16.55 30.20 11.13
N VAL A 168 -15.68 29.98 12.11
CA VAL A 168 -14.46 29.18 12.00
C VAL A 168 -14.34 28.25 13.21
N LYS A 169 -14.03 26.97 12.98
CA LYS A 169 -13.59 26.05 14.02
C LYS A 169 -12.09 26.20 14.21
N LEU A 170 -11.67 26.37 15.46
CA LEU A 170 -10.28 26.40 15.86
C LEU A 170 -9.93 25.08 16.55
N TYR A 171 -8.88 24.42 16.08
CA TYR A 171 -8.36 23.17 16.61
C TYR A 171 -7.07 23.42 17.38
N SER A 172 -6.90 22.69 18.49
CA SER A 172 -5.67 22.62 19.26
C SER A 172 -5.35 21.15 19.46
N VAL A 173 -4.16 20.73 19.04
CA VAL A 173 -3.64 19.38 19.22
C VAL A 173 -2.51 19.45 20.23
N THR A 174 -2.62 18.67 21.30
CA THR A 174 -1.56 18.52 22.29
C THR A 174 -1.11 17.07 22.30
N CYS A 175 0.20 16.85 22.36
CA CYS A 175 0.76 15.50 22.47
C CYS A 175 1.54 15.41 23.77
N LYS A 176 1.36 14.32 24.51
CA LYS A 176 2.22 13.96 25.63
C LYS A 176 3.21 12.90 25.16
N GLY A 177 4.42 12.95 25.72
CA GLY A 177 5.41 11.90 25.51
C GLY A 177 4.92 10.52 25.95
N SER A 178 5.72 9.51 25.63
CA SER A 178 5.38 8.12 25.90
C SER A 178 5.22 7.85 27.40
N THR A 179 4.13 7.18 27.80
CA THR A 179 3.88 6.79 29.19
C THR A 179 3.46 5.33 29.28
N VAL A 180 4.03 4.61 30.24
CA VAL A 180 3.70 3.21 30.58
C VAL A 180 2.61 3.14 31.67
N ASP A 181 2.45 4.22 32.45
CA ASP A 181 1.49 4.25 33.55
C ASP A 181 0.07 4.53 33.05
N LYS A 182 -0.78 3.50 33.06
CA LYS A 182 -2.21 3.61 32.73
C LYS A 182 -2.95 4.58 33.64
N GLY A 183 -2.48 4.81 34.87
CA GLY A 183 -3.07 5.79 35.79
C GLY A 183 -2.83 7.25 35.39
N SER A 184 -1.83 7.50 34.54
CA SER A 184 -1.52 8.83 34.00
C SER A 184 -2.37 9.22 32.77
N LEU A 185 -3.11 8.25 32.22
CA LEU A 185 -3.98 8.46 31.08
C LEU A 185 -5.22 9.27 31.49
N ILE A 186 -5.68 10.12 30.57
CA ILE A 186 -6.91 10.88 30.78
C ILE A 186 -8.10 9.94 30.94
N THR A 187 -8.95 10.22 31.91
CA THR A 187 -10.21 9.48 32.11
C THR A 187 -11.32 9.97 31.17
N LEU A 188 -12.34 9.14 30.91
CA LEU A 188 -13.49 9.56 30.10
C LEU A 188 -14.24 10.75 30.71
N ASP A 189 -14.26 10.86 32.03
CA ASP A 189 -14.90 11.97 32.73
C ASP A 189 -14.10 13.26 32.57
N GLU A 190 -12.76 13.21 32.65
CA GLU A 190 -11.91 14.35 32.33
C GLU A 190 -12.07 14.79 30.87
N LEU A 191 -12.18 13.85 29.92
CA LEU A 191 -12.43 14.17 28.52
C LEU A 191 -13.78 14.90 28.33
N LYS A 192 -14.83 14.42 29.00
CA LYS A 192 -16.15 15.10 29.01
C LYS A 192 -16.07 16.46 29.68
N GLN A 193 -15.31 16.60 30.76
CA GLN A 193 -15.11 17.88 31.44
C GLN A 193 -14.38 18.88 30.54
N GLU A 194 -13.32 18.46 29.84
CA GLU A 194 -12.62 19.28 28.86
C GLU A 194 -13.54 19.74 27.74
N HIS A 195 -14.40 18.86 27.22
CA HIS A 195 -15.42 19.24 26.24
C HIS A 195 -16.42 20.26 26.83
N LYS A 196 -16.91 20.01 28.04
CA LYS A 196 -17.92 20.83 28.71
C LYS A 196 -17.41 22.24 29.05
N LYS A 197 -16.13 22.37 29.46
CA LYS A 197 -15.46 23.65 29.70
C LYS A 197 -15.50 24.57 28.47
N ARG A 198 -15.47 23.99 27.27
CA ARG A 198 -15.47 24.73 26.00
C ARG A 198 -16.88 24.99 25.46
N HIS A 199 -17.79 24.01 25.56
CA HIS A 199 -19.03 24.00 24.77
C HIS A 199 -20.34 24.03 25.55
N HIS A 200 -20.33 24.00 26.88
CA HIS A 200 -21.53 24.11 27.73
C HIS A 200 -22.75 23.27 27.27
N SER A 201 -22.53 22.06 26.76
CA SER A 201 -23.60 21.16 26.29
C SER A 201 -24.16 20.29 27.42
N SER A 202 -25.45 19.92 27.33
CA SER A 202 -26.11 18.96 28.21
C SER A 202 -26.04 17.52 27.69
N SER A 203 -25.91 17.33 26.37
CA SER A 203 -25.76 16.02 25.73
C SER A 203 -24.37 15.92 25.10
N MET A 204 -23.66 14.85 25.45
CA MET A 204 -22.27 14.58 25.07
C MET A 204 -22.13 13.09 24.73
N PRO A 205 -22.62 12.64 23.55
CA PRO A 205 -22.36 11.29 23.09
C PRO A 205 -20.85 11.05 22.99
N ILE A 206 -20.44 9.83 23.35
CA ILE A 206 -19.06 9.38 23.23
C ILE A 206 -18.96 8.24 22.23
N LYS A 207 -17.99 8.32 21.33
CA LYS A 207 -17.69 7.32 20.31
C LYS A 207 -16.28 6.78 20.55
N GLY A 208 -16.10 5.48 20.34
CA GLY A 208 -14.82 4.80 20.41
C GLY A 208 -14.33 4.40 19.03
N SER A 209 -13.02 4.39 18.86
CA SER A 209 -12.35 3.86 17.69
C SER A 209 -11.10 3.11 18.08
N ALA A 210 -10.76 2.04 17.37
CA ALA A 210 -9.51 1.33 17.59
C ALA A 210 -9.00 0.70 16.28
N ARG A 211 -7.68 0.65 16.11
CA ARG A 211 -7.00 -0.03 15.02
C ARG A 211 -6.12 -1.13 15.59
N PHE A 212 -6.23 -2.32 15.02
CA PHE A 212 -5.36 -3.45 15.33
C PHE A 212 -4.62 -3.87 14.07
N ASN A 213 -3.36 -4.27 14.23
CA ASN A 213 -2.62 -4.95 13.19
C ASN A 213 -2.93 -6.45 13.28
N LEU A 214 -3.46 -7.04 12.21
CA LEU A 214 -3.78 -8.47 12.16
C LEU A 214 -2.68 -9.26 11.44
N PHE A 215 -1.96 -8.60 10.52
CA PHE A 215 -0.91 -9.20 9.71
C PHE A 215 0.00 -8.09 9.14
N GLY A 216 1.32 -8.34 9.06
CA GLY A 216 2.25 -7.46 8.34
C GLY A 216 3.51 -7.06 9.10
N SER A 217 3.59 -7.32 10.40
CA SER A 217 4.84 -7.19 11.16
C SER A 217 5.06 -8.45 11.98
N THR A 218 6.15 -9.17 11.71
CA THR A 218 6.59 -10.30 12.55
C THR A 218 7.87 -9.90 13.26
N VAL A 219 7.85 -9.96 14.59
CA VAL A 219 9.08 -9.85 15.38
C VAL A 219 9.77 -11.21 15.35
N VAL A 220 10.94 -11.27 14.73
CA VAL A 220 11.81 -12.46 14.75
C VAL A 220 13.12 -12.02 15.41
N GLU A 221 13.53 -12.70 16.48
CA GLU A 221 14.82 -12.47 17.14
C GLU A 221 15.13 -11.00 17.44
N ASN A 222 14.14 -10.27 18.00
CA ASN A 222 14.24 -8.85 18.37
C ASN A 222 14.43 -7.86 17.21
N THR A 223 14.24 -8.31 15.96
CA THR A 223 14.10 -7.43 14.79
C THR A 223 12.66 -7.41 14.30
N MET A 224 12.08 -6.21 14.15
CA MET A 224 10.81 -6.06 13.44
C MET A 224 11.08 -6.24 11.95
N ILE A 225 10.60 -7.34 11.39
CA ILE A 225 10.56 -7.52 9.94
C ILE A 225 9.19 -7.01 9.49
N GLU A 226 9.17 -5.78 8.99
CA GLU A 226 8.00 -5.24 8.30
C GLU A 226 7.83 -5.98 6.97
N SER A 227 6.71 -6.68 6.81
CA SER A 227 6.28 -7.13 5.50
C SER A 227 5.72 -5.93 4.74
N GLN A 228 5.94 -5.89 3.43
CA GLN A 228 5.31 -4.90 2.56
C GLN A 228 3.78 -5.10 2.48
N SER A 229 3.31 -6.30 2.84
CA SER A 229 1.90 -6.62 3.03
C SER A 229 1.45 -6.27 4.45
N SER A 230 0.29 -5.64 4.59
CA SER A 230 -0.34 -5.39 5.88
C SER A 230 -1.86 -5.57 5.83
N VAL A 231 -2.41 -6.21 6.87
CA VAL A 231 -3.84 -6.26 7.09
C VAL A 231 -4.14 -5.69 8.47
N THR A 232 -4.85 -4.57 8.49
CA THR A 232 -5.31 -3.93 9.72
C THR A 232 -6.83 -3.96 9.80
N VAL A 233 -7.37 -3.76 11.01
CA VAL A 233 -8.81 -3.60 11.21
C VAL A 233 -9.10 -2.32 11.97
N ASP A 234 -10.02 -1.53 11.44
CA ASP A 234 -10.58 -0.35 12.09
C ASP A 234 -11.95 -0.65 12.71
N PHE A 235 -12.04 -0.48 14.01
CA PHE A 235 -13.27 -0.54 14.78
C PHE A 235 -13.83 0.84 15.06
N LYS A 236 -15.16 0.96 15.01
CA LYS A 236 -15.91 2.14 15.47
C LYS A 236 -17.15 1.70 16.24
N TRP A 237 -17.38 2.30 17.41
CA TRP A 237 -18.55 2.01 18.23
C TRP A 237 -19.00 3.22 19.04
N SER A 238 -20.16 3.09 19.66
CA SER A 238 -20.78 4.10 20.52
C SER A 238 -20.87 3.58 21.95
N HIS A 239 -20.98 4.51 22.91
CA HIS A 239 -21.11 4.20 24.35
C HIS A 239 -19.84 3.60 24.95
N VAL A 240 -18.74 4.35 24.84
CA VAL A 240 -17.46 3.99 25.48
C VAL A 240 -17.60 4.02 27.01
N GLU A 241 -17.21 2.93 27.66
CA GLU A 241 -17.28 2.73 29.11
C GLU A 241 -15.93 2.95 29.80
N SER A 242 -14.82 2.58 29.16
CA SER A 242 -13.47 2.79 29.70
C SER A 242 -12.41 3.10 28.63
N ILE A 243 -11.32 3.72 29.06
CA ILE A 243 -10.14 3.97 28.21
C ILE A 243 -9.44 2.65 27.90
N LEU A 244 -9.02 2.48 26.65
CA LEU A 244 -8.45 1.22 26.14
C LEU A 244 -9.40 0.01 26.26
N GLU A 245 -10.72 0.26 26.27
CA GLU A 245 -11.67 -0.84 26.23
C GLU A 245 -11.57 -1.60 24.90
N THR A 246 -11.69 -2.91 24.98
CA THR A 246 -11.75 -3.78 23.80
C THR A 246 -13.04 -3.51 23.02
N PRO A 247 -12.99 -3.35 21.69
CA PRO A 247 -14.17 -3.09 20.89
C PRO A 247 -15.26 -4.16 21.09
N PRO A 248 -16.51 -3.77 21.40
CA PRO A 248 -17.60 -4.73 21.58
C PRO A 248 -17.95 -5.44 20.27
N LEU A 249 -18.59 -6.61 20.34
CA LEU A 249 -18.98 -7.36 19.14
C LEU A 249 -20.05 -6.66 18.28
N SER A 250 -20.73 -5.65 18.84
CA SER A 250 -21.67 -4.77 18.14
C SER A 250 -21.00 -3.63 17.36
N SER A 251 -19.67 -3.52 17.44
CA SER A 251 -18.90 -2.50 16.70
C SER A 251 -19.02 -2.69 15.18
N ILE A 252 -18.80 -1.59 14.47
CA ILE A 252 -18.55 -1.63 13.03
C ILE A 252 -17.05 -1.91 12.86
N ALA A 253 -16.70 -2.93 12.08
CA ALA A 253 -15.31 -3.30 11.79
C ALA A 253 -15.04 -3.28 10.28
N THR A 254 -13.97 -2.61 9.89
CA THR A 254 -13.51 -2.54 8.49
C THR A 254 -12.09 -3.09 8.41
N LEU A 255 -11.90 -4.17 7.67
CA LEU A 255 -10.57 -4.63 7.30
C LEU A 255 -10.00 -3.70 6.23
N ASN A 256 -8.73 -3.39 6.38
CA ASN A 256 -7.90 -2.62 5.47
C ASN A 256 -6.78 -3.57 5.01
N ILE A 257 -6.82 -3.95 3.74
CA ILE A 257 -6.00 -5.03 3.18
C ILE A 257 -5.08 -4.43 2.12
N LYS A 258 -3.78 -4.43 2.41
CA LYS A 258 -2.71 -4.09 1.48
C LYS A 258 -1.80 -5.31 1.36
N VAL A 259 -1.57 -5.80 0.15
CA VAL A 259 -0.73 -6.98 -0.08
C VAL A 259 0.29 -6.63 -1.16
N ALA A 260 1.54 -6.98 -0.94
CA ALA A 260 2.60 -6.90 -1.93
C ALA A 260 2.81 -8.26 -2.58
N SER A 261 3.11 -8.26 -3.88
CA SER A 261 3.33 -9.49 -4.64
C SER A 261 4.73 -10.05 -4.43
N GLY A 262 4.85 -11.39 -4.45
CA GLY A 262 6.15 -12.05 -4.42
C GLY A 262 6.81 -12.20 -3.04
N ASP A 263 6.07 -12.06 -1.94
CA ASP A 263 6.58 -12.41 -0.61
C ASP A 263 6.99 -13.90 -0.59
N MET A 264 8.25 -14.19 -0.25
CA MET A 264 8.78 -15.56 -0.21
C MET A 264 8.03 -16.48 0.76
N LYS A 265 7.36 -15.92 1.78
CA LYS A 265 6.53 -16.66 2.73
C LYS A 265 5.11 -16.89 2.22
N SER A 266 4.71 -16.20 1.15
CA SER A 266 3.40 -16.38 0.54
C SER A 266 3.29 -17.76 -0.10
N PRO A 267 2.16 -18.47 0.10
CA PRO A 267 1.89 -19.69 -0.65
C PRO A 267 1.83 -19.45 -2.18
N MET A 268 1.71 -18.19 -2.63
CA MET A 268 1.67 -17.83 -4.05
C MET A 268 3.05 -17.60 -4.68
N ASN A 269 4.13 -17.67 -3.92
CA ASN A 269 5.47 -17.32 -4.40
C ASN A 269 5.90 -18.11 -5.66
N GLU A 270 5.59 -19.41 -5.74
CA GLU A 270 5.92 -20.22 -6.93
C GLU A 270 5.14 -19.78 -8.18
N MET A 271 3.89 -19.36 -8.02
CA MET A 271 3.08 -18.82 -9.11
C MET A 271 3.51 -17.40 -9.47
N TYR A 272 3.96 -16.61 -8.49
CA TYR A 272 4.55 -15.30 -8.72
C TYR A 272 5.85 -15.40 -9.54
N ARG A 273 6.76 -16.31 -9.20
CA ARG A 273 7.98 -16.57 -9.98
C ARG A 273 7.69 -16.94 -11.43
N GLU A 274 6.60 -17.64 -11.66
CA GLU A 274 6.14 -17.96 -13.00
C GLU A 274 5.63 -16.73 -13.77
N LEU A 275 4.88 -15.85 -13.09
CA LEU A 275 4.46 -14.57 -13.63
C LEU A 275 5.65 -13.64 -13.90
N GLU A 276 6.63 -13.59 -12.99
CA GLU A 276 7.86 -12.80 -13.13
C GLU A 276 8.61 -13.22 -14.40
N PHE A 277 8.75 -14.52 -14.63
CA PHE A 277 9.34 -15.02 -15.87
C PHE A 277 8.53 -14.62 -17.13
N LEU A 278 7.18 -14.63 -17.06
CA LEU A 278 6.35 -14.10 -18.15
C LEU A 278 6.57 -12.61 -18.40
N GLN A 279 6.70 -11.81 -17.34
CA GLN A 279 6.95 -10.38 -17.42
C GLN A 279 8.32 -10.12 -18.06
N THR A 280 9.37 -10.85 -17.66
CA THR A 280 10.69 -10.81 -18.30
C THR A 280 10.62 -11.07 -19.81
N LEU A 281 9.86 -12.07 -20.26
CA LEU A 281 9.68 -12.35 -21.69
C LEU A 281 8.92 -11.22 -22.41
N ALA A 282 7.87 -10.68 -21.80
CA ALA A 282 7.07 -9.60 -22.37
C ALA A 282 7.86 -8.29 -22.47
N ASP A 283 8.65 -7.97 -21.45
CA ASP A 283 9.56 -6.83 -21.46
C ASP A 283 10.68 -7.01 -22.47
N GLY A 284 11.26 -8.21 -22.57
CA GLY A 284 12.23 -8.53 -23.61
C GLY A 284 11.72 -8.30 -25.03
N LEU A 285 10.45 -8.62 -25.28
CA LEU A 285 9.79 -8.31 -26.57
C LEU A 285 9.57 -6.81 -26.79
N ARG A 286 9.38 -6.04 -25.71
CA ARG A 286 9.12 -4.59 -25.74
C ARG A 286 10.40 -3.77 -25.90
N THR A 287 11.46 -4.14 -25.18
CA THR A 287 12.74 -3.40 -25.11
C THR A 287 13.78 -3.94 -26.09
N GLY A 288 13.69 -5.21 -26.47
CA GLY A 288 14.71 -5.92 -27.24
C GLY A 288 15.85 -6.49 -26.38
N GLU A 289 15.82 -6.26 -25.06
CA GLU A 289 16.82 -6.73 -24.10
C GLU A 289 16.15 -7.54 -23.00
N THR A 290 16.68 -8.72 -22.67
CA THR A 290 16.09 -9.62 -21.68
C THR A 290 17.08 -9.90 -20.56
N GLU A 291 16.71 -9.52 -19.34
CA GLU A 291 17.40 -9.93 -18.12
C GLU A 291 16.87 -11.29 -17.68
N TRP A 292 17.62 -12.36 -17.94
CA TRP A 292 17.17 -13.72 -17.66
C TRP A 292 17.15 -13.99 -16.15
N VAL A 293 16.04 -14.55 -15.69
CA VAL A 293 15.86 -15.00 -14.30
C VAL A 293 16.82 -16.16 -14.02
N GLU A 294 17.34 -16.23 -12.78
CA GLU A 294 18.20 -17.34 -12.36
C GLU A 294 17.46 -18.69 -12.47
N PRO A 295 18.09 -19.72 -13.06
CA PRO A 295 17.45 -21.01 -13.23
C PRO A 295 17.27 -21.71 -11.87
N SER A 296 16.07 -22.24 -11.64
CA SER A 296 15.76 -23.02 -10.44
C SER A 296 16.26 -24.48 -10.53
N GLU A 297 16.57 -24.94 -11.73
CA GLU A 297 17.02 -26.32 -12.00
C GLU A 297 18.46 -26.33 -12.52
N SER A 298 19.21 -27.35 -12.15
CA SER A 298 20.61 -27.52 -12.60
C SER A 298 20.74 -28.01 -14.04
N LEU A 299 19.70 -28.66 -14.56
CA LEU A 299 19.67 -29.19 -15.93
C LEU A 299 19.26 -28.09 -16.91
N SER A 300 19.84 -28.11 -18.11
CA SER A 300 19.50 -27.15 -19.15
C SER A 300 18.09 -27.38 -19.71
N ALA A 301 17.44 -26.31 -20.18
CA ALA A 301 16.10 -26.38 -20.77
C ALA A 301 16.02 -27.39 -21.93
N VAL A 302 17.07 -27.45 -22.75
CA VAL A 302 17.18 -28.40 -23.87
C VAL A 302 17.22 -29.84 -23.38
N HIS A 303 17.94 -30.12 -22.28
CA HIS A 303 17.99 -31.46 -21.72
C HIS A 303 16.64 -31.88 -21.13
N LEU A 304 15.99 -30.99 -20.35
CA LEU A 304 14.65 -31.24 -19.81
C LEU A 304 13.61 -31.47 -20.91
N THR A 305 13.71 -30.72 -22.01
CA THR A 305 12.82 -30.90 -23.17
C THR A 305 13.04 -32.25 -23.85
N LYS A 306 14.29 -32.67 -24.05
CA LYS A 306 14.60 -34.00 -24.61
C LYS A 306 14.06 -35.13 -23.74
N ALA A 307 14.35 -35.07 -22.44
CA ALA A 307 13.87 -36.06 -21.49
C ALA A 307 12.33 -36.17 -21.52
N PHE A 308 11.63 -35.02 -21.59
CA PHE A 308 10.17 -35.01 -21.70
C PHE A 308 9.65 -35.64 -23.00
N LEU A 309 10.31 -35.38 -24.14
CA LEU A 309 9.95 -36.01 -25.40
C LEU A 309 10.18 -37.53 -25.39
N GLU A 310 11.27 -37.99 -24.78
CA GLU A 310 11.58 -39.41 -24.59
C GLU A 310 10.54 -40.10 -23.68
N GLU A 311 10.17 -39.47 -22.55
CA GLU A 311 9.11 -39.95 -21.65
C GLU A 311 7.78 -40.17 -22.40
N LEU A 312 7.39 -39.26 -23.29
CA LEU A 312 6.16 -39.38 -24.08
C LEU A 312 6.24 -40.51 -25.10
N GLN A 313 7.39 -40.68 -25.74
CA GLN A 313 7.60 -41.80 -26.68
C GLN A 313 7.54 -43.14 -25.96
N ASP A 314 8.15 -43.24 -24.78
CA ASP A 314 8.19 -44.48 -24.02
C ASP A 314 6.83 -44.80 -23.38
N THR A 315 6.08 -43.79 -22.96
CA THR A 315 4.68 -43.93 -22.52
C THR A 315 3.78 -44.40 -23.66
N ALA A 316 3.99 -43.89 -24.89
CA ALA A 316 3.25 -44.35 -26.07
C ALA A 316 3.57 -45.81 -26.44
N LYS A 317 4.83 -46.23 -26.31
CA LYS A 317 5.26 -47.63 -26.51
C LYS A 317 4.70 -48.55 -25.43
N THR A 318 4.77 -48.15 -24.15
CA THR A 318 4.23 -48.93 -23.03
C THR A 318 2.70 -49.00 -23.03
N LEU A 319 1.97 -47.97 -23.46
CA LEU A 319 0.51 -48.03 -23.64
C LEU A 319 0.10 -48.92 -24.83
N GLN A 320 0.95 -49.08 -25.85
CA GLN A 320 0.76 -50.10 -26.89
C GLN A 320 1.06 -51.53 -26.36
N ASP A 321 1.98 -51.67 -25.41
CA ASP A 321 2.35 -52.97 -24.81
C ASP A 321 1.50 -53.36 -23.59
N GLN A 322 0.81 -52.42 -22.92
CA GLN A 322 0.03 -52.65 -21.69
C GLN A 322 -1.49 -52.65 -21.91
N ALA A 323 -1.96 -53.39 -22.92
CA ALA A 323 -3.32 -53.95 -22.92
C ALA A 323 -3.52 -55.07 -21.86
N ALA A 324 -2.64 -55.18 -20.86
CA ALA A 324 -2.76 -56.11 -19.75
C ALA A 324 -2.14 -55.57 -18.44
N LYS A 325 -3.05 -55.24 -17.52
CA LYS A 325 -2.93 -55.12 -16.04
C LYS A 325 -2.66 -53.74 -15.42
N LYS A 326 -3.70 -53.32 -14.69
CA LYS A 326 -3.83 -52.27 -13.68
C LYS A 326 -2.99 -52.52 -12.42
N ALA A 327 -2.55 -51.44 -11.78
CA ALA A 327 -2.44 -51.13 -10.34
C ALA A 327 -1.40 -50.00 -10.19
N GLU A 328 -1.38 -49.07 -9.24
CA GLU A 328 -2.11 -48.82 -7.99
C GLU A 328 -1.79 -47.36 -7.60
N THR A 329 -2.74 -46.68 -6.96
CA THR A 329 -2.62 -45.32 -6.42
C THR A 329 -1.91 -45.32 -5.07
N THR A 330 -0.90 -44.48 -4.91
CA THR A 330 -0.20 -44.24 -3.63
C THR A 330 -0.59 -42.87 -3.07
N ASN A 331 -1.03 -42.85 -1.82
CA ASN A 331 -1.33 -41.63 -1.05
C ASN A 331 -0.04 -40.89 -0.63
N PRO A 332 -0.12 -39.59 -0.32
CA PRO A 332 0.75 -39.00 0.69
C PRO A 332 -0.05 -38.43 1.89
N GLU A 333 0.57 -38.56 3.06
CA GLU A 333 0.10 -38.07 4.36
C GLU A 333 0.91 -36.80 4.75
N THR A 334 0.18 -35.78 5.24
CA THR A 334 0.51 -34.76 6.26
C THR A 334 1.62 -33.72 6.03
N GLU A 335 1.28 -32.41 6.07
CA GLU A 335 1.20 -31.58 7.30
C GLU A 335 0.93 -30.07 6.96
N ILE A 336 -0.24 -29.55 7.38
CA ILE A 336 -0.69 -28.14 7.59
C ILE A 336 -0.55 -27.11 6.42
N THR A 337 0.36 -27.29 5.46
CA THR A 337 0.40 -26.56 4.17
C THR A 337 -0.52 -27.17 3.10
N ASP A 338 -1.16 -28.30 3.43
CA ASP A 338 -1.95 -29.14 2.52
C ASP A 338 -3.36 -28.60 2.19
N ILE A 339 -3.84 -27.55 2.86
CA ILE A 339 -5.20 -27.06 2.60
C ILE A 339 -5.25 -26.22 1.32
N VAL A 340 -4.17 -25.49 0.98
CA VAL A 340 -4.15 -24.57 -0.17
C VAL A 340 -3.47 -25.19 -1.39
N LYS A 341 -2.44 -26.02 -1.20
CA LYS A 341 -1.69 -26.69 -2.30
C LYS A 341 -2.57 -27.42 -3.33
N PRO A 342 -3.56 -28.26 -2.95
CA PRO A 342 -4.40 -28.95 -3.92
C PRO A 342 -5.37 -28.01 -4.68
N PHE A 343 -5.62 -26.80 -4.18
CA PHE A 343 -6.38 -25.77 -4.92
C PHE A 343 -5.50 -24.96 -5.89
N LEU A 344 -4.19 -24.92 -5.65
CA LEU A 344 -3.23 -24.12 -6.43
C LEU A 344 -2.58 -24.91 -7.57
N GLU A 345 -2.29 -26.18 -7.34
CA GLU A 345 -1.61 -27.02 -8.32
C GLU A 345 -2.64 -27.81 -9.15
N ARG A 346 -2.85 -27.34 -10.39
CA ARG A 346 -3.67 -28.04 -11.36
C ARG A 346 -2.95 -29.29 -11.87
N GLY A 347 -3.55 -30.47 -11.65
CA GLY A 347 -2.95 -31.76 -12.00
C GLY A 347 -3.15 -32.21 -13.45
N ASP A 348 -4.11 -31.62 -14.18
CA ASP A 348 -4.46 -31.99 -15.56
C ASP A 348 -3.76 -31.10 -16.61
N LEU A 349 -2.45 -30.92 -16.47
CA LEU A 349 -1.65 -30.14 -17.43
C LEU A 349 -1.52 -30.86 -18.78
N ASP A 350 -1.83 -30.16 -19.87
CA ASP A 350 -1.58 -30.67 -21.22
C ASP A 350 -0.11 -30.61 -21.63
N PHE A 351 0.20 -31.09 -22.83
CA PHE A 351 1.57 -31.11 -23.33
C PHE A 351 2.24 -29.73 -23.36
N VAL A 352 1.52 -28.69 -23.78
CA VAL A 352 2.06 -27.34 -23.91
C VAL A 352 2.35 -26.75 -22.53
N GLU A 353 1.46 -27.00 -21.58
CA GLU A 353 1.58 -26.56 -20.19
C GLU A 353 2.72 -27.28 -19.47
N GLN A 354 2.86 -28.59 -19.68
CA GLN A 354 3.98 -29.38 -19.17
C GLN A 354 5.33 -28.97 -19.76
N LEU A 355 5.35 -28.59 -21.03
CA LEU A 355 6.55 -28.06 -21.68
C LEU A 355 6.93 -26.70 -21.07
N TRP A 356 5.96 -25.81 -20.86
CA TRP A 356 6.16 -24.52 -20.19
C TRP A 356 6.76 -24.69 -18.79
N VAL A 357 6.19 -25.56 -17.94
CA VAL A 357 6.67 -25.80 -16.57
C VAL A 357 8.13 -26.25 -16.54
N ARG A 358 8.57 -27.04 -17.54
CA ARG A 358 9.96 -27.48 -17.65
C ARG A 358 10.87 -26.38 -18.18
N MET A 359 10.45 -25.69 -19.25
CA MET A 359 11.27 -24.65 -19.88
C MET A 359 11.50 -23.46 -18.94
N ARG A 360 10.47 -22.95 -18.26
CA ARG A 360 10.58 -21.75 -17.40
C ARG A 360 11.61 -21.88 -16.28
N LYS A 361 11.91 -23.11 -15.85
CA LYS A 361 12.83 -23.39 -14.73
C LYS A 361 14.31 -23.35 -15.12
N SER A 362 14.62 -23.38 -16.42
CA SER A 362 15.99 -23.59 -16.91
C SER A 362 16.38 -22.75 -18.12
N VAL A 363 15.45 -22.00 -18.73
CA VAL A 363 15.78 -21.12 -19.86
C VAL A 363 16.59 -19.94 -19.34
N THR A 364 17.78 -19.75 -19.92
CA THR A 364 18.71 -18.66 -19.54
C THR A 364 19.16 -17.84 -20.75
N SER A 365 18.67 -18.17 -21.95
CA SER A 365 19.04 -17.50 -23.19
C SER A 365 17.96 -17.67 -24.26
N TYR A 366 17.97 -16.77 -25.25
CA TYR A 366 17.14 -16.90 -26.46
C TYR A 366 17.43 -18.22 -27.21
N GLN A 367 18.69 -18.67 -27.21
CA GLN A 367 19.09 -19.89 -27.90
C GLN A 367 18.45 -21.13 -27.27
N ASP A 368 18.32 -21.18 -25.94
CA ASP A 368 17.63 -22.27 -25.24
C ASP A 368 16.19 -22.42 -25.74
N ILE A 369 15.46 -21.31 -25.89
CA ILE A 369 14.09 -21.30 -26.38
C ILE A 369 14.03 -21.84 -27.82
N GLY A 370 14.91 -21.33 -28.69
CA GLY A 370 14.99 -21.75 -30.09
C GLY A 370 15.28 -23.24 -30.23
N ASP A 371 16.24 -23.76 -29.47
CA ASP A 371 16.64 -25.17 -29.52
C ASP A 371 15.56 -26.09 -28.94
N CYS A 372 14.89 -25.70 -27.85
CA CYS A 372 13.77 -26.48 -27.29
C CYS A 372 12.60 -26.55 -28.27
N LEU A 373 12.18 -25.42 -28.85
CA LEU A 373 11.09 -25.39 -29.83
C LEU A 373 11.45 -26.13 -31.12
N LYS A 374 12.73 -26.12 -31.53
CA LYS A 374 13.20 -26.89 -32.68
C LYS A 374 13.03 -28.40 -32.43
N LEU A 375 13.44 -28.90 -31.26
CA LEU A 375 13.26 -30.30 -30.91
C LEU A 375 11.78 -30.72 -30.93
N VAL A 376 10.90 -29.90 -30.36
CA VAL A 376 9.46 -30.17 -30.33
C VAL A 376 8.85 -30.15 -31.73
N THR A 377 9.18 -29.15 -32.55
CA THR A 377 8.66 -29.03 -33.92
C THR A 377 9.17 -30.14 -34.84
N GLU A 378 10.41 -30.60 -34.68
CA GLU A 378 10.95 -31.76 -35.39
C GLU A 378 10.24 -33.05 -34.98
N ALA A 379 10.07 -33.30 -33.67
CA ALA A 379 9.37 -34.48 -33.17
C ALA A 379 7.91 -34.55 -33.66
N LEU A 380 7.22 -33.40 -33.73
CA LEU A 380 5.87 -33.31 -34.32
C LEU A 380 5.89 -33.58 -35.83
N ARG A 381 6.86 -33.00 -36.56
CA ARG A 381 6.96 -33.12 -38.03
C ARG A 381 7.24 -34.53 -38.48
N TYR A 382 8.10 -35.26 -37.78
CA TYR A 382 8.40 -36.66 -38.08
C TYR A 382 7.34 -37.61 -37.52
N GLY A 383 6.39 -37.11 -36.72
CA GLY A 383 5.31 -37.90 -36.13
C GLY A 383 5.78 -38.79 -34.98
N ASP A 384 6.92 -38.47 -34.38
CA ASP A 384 7.50 -39.21 -33.25
C ASP A 384 6.63 -39.11 -31.99
N ILE A 385 5.87 -38.02 -31.87
CA ILE A 385 4.93 -37.75 -30.78
C ILE A 385 3.55 -37.38 -31.31
N LYS A 386 2.50 -37.72 -30.55
CA LYS A 386 1.11 -37.27 -30.75
C LYS A 386 0.55 -36.78 -29.41
N PRO A 387 1.05 -35.63 -28.91
CA PRO A 387 0.71 -35.14 -27.59
C PRO A 387 -0.77 -34.76 -27.52
N TRP A 388 -1.37 -34.78 -26.33
CA TRP A 388 -2.73 -34.25 -26.11
C TRP A 388 -2.69 -32.78 -25.69
N ILE A 389 -3.68 -31.99 -26.13
CA ILE A 389 -3.86 -30.58 -25.80
C ILE A 389 -5.31 -30.26 -25.43
N HIS A 390 -5.52 -29.24 -24.61
CA HIS A 390 -6.86 -28.72 -24.33
C HIS A 390 -7.51 -28.11 -25.58
N ARG A 391 -8.85 -28.19 -25.66
CA ARG A 391 -9.62 -27.78 -26.86
C ARG A 391 -9.65 -26.28 -27.09
N ASP A 392 -9.48 -25.49 -26.04
CA ASP A 392 -9.57 -24.03 -26.00
C ASP A 392 -8.19 -23.35 -26.10
N SER A 393 -7.10 -24.12 -26.14
CA SER A 393 -5.74 -23.58 -26.31
C SER A 393 -5.58 -22.95 -27.70
N SER A 394 -5.11 -21.70 -27.73
CA SER A 394 -5.05 -20.88 -28.95
C SER A 394 -3.63 -20.47 -29.36
N SER A 395 -2.63 -20.87 -28.56
CA SER A 395 -1.21 -20.64 -28.83
C SER A 395 -0.77 -21.16 -30.22
N SER A 396 0.30 -20.56 -30.72
CA SER A 396 0.94 -20.96 -31.97
C SER A 396 1.38 -22.43 -31.93
N LEU A 397 1.92 -22.90 -30.79
CA LEU A 397 2.33 -24.30 -30.64
C LEU A 397 1.13 -25.25 -30.63
N SER A 398 0.02 -24.90 -29.98
CA SER A 398 -1.21 -25.70 -30.00
C SER A 398 -1.74 -25.87 -31.43
N LYS A 399 -1.70 -24.81 -32.25
CA LYS A 399 -2.09 -24.89 -33.67
C LYS A 399 -1.21 -25.85 -34.48
N LEU A 400 0.11 -25.83 -34.25
CA LEU A 400 1.05 -26.77 -34.89
C LEU A 400 0.79 -28.22 -34.49
N ILE A 401 0.45 -28.45 -33.22
CA ILE A 401 0.09 -29.79 -32.73
C ILE A 401 -1.17 -30.29 -33.45
N LEU A 402 -2.22 -29.47 -33.58
CA LEU A 402 -3.44 -29.83 -34.32
C LEU A 402 -3.15 -30.14 -35.79
N GLN A 403 -2.29 -29.35 -36.43
CA GLN A 403 -1.84 -29.58 -37.79
C GLN A 403 -1.06 -30.91 -37.94
N SER A 404 -0.27 -31.28 -36.93
CA SER A 404 0.51 -32.52 -36.93
C SER A 404 -0.35 -33.78 -37.01
N TYR A 405 -1.54 -33.76 -36.39
CA TYR A 405 -2.49 -34.88 -36.47
C TYR A 405 -2.98 -35.15 -37.91
N HIS A 406 -2.96 -34.13 -38.77
CA HIS A 406 -3.32 -34.23 -40.17
C HIS A 406 -2.12 -34.42 -41.11
N GLN A 407 -0.90 -34.59 -40.56
CA GLN A 407 0.36 -34.71 -41.31
C GLN A 407 0.66 -33.52 -42.23
N GLN A 408 0.14 -32.33 -41.89
CA GLN A 408 0.31 -31.10 -42.66
C GLN A 408 0.82 -29.99 -41.73
N ILE A 409 2.06 -30.11 -41.25
CA ILE A 409 2.68 -29.09 -40.41
C ILE A 409 3.29 -28.00 -41.29
N ASP A 410 2.85 -26.77 -41.09
CA ASP A 410 3.44 -25.60 -41.73
C ASP A 410 4.91 -25.40 -41.31
N HIS A 411 5.74 -24.88 -42.21
CA HIS A 411 7.11 -24.53 -41.86
C HIS A 411 7.13 -23.32 -40.92
N VAL A 412 7.50 -23.54 -39.66
CA VAL A 412 7.71 -22.48 -38.67
C VAL A 412 9.13 -21.95 -38.74
N SER A 413 9.29 -20.67 -39.04
CA SER A 413 10.59 -20.00 -38.95
C SER A 413 10.86 -19.59 -37.51
N LEU A 414 11.73 -20.32 -36.81
CA LEU A 414 12.18 -20.00 -35.44
C LEU A 414 13.26 -18.90 -35.45
N THR A 415 12.95 -17.77 -36.08
CA THR A 415 13.84 -16.61 -36.20
C THR A 415 13.16 -15.32 -35.71
N GLY A 416 13.96 -14.30 -35.41
CA GLY A 416 13.47 -13.04 -34.87
C GLY A 416 12.82 -13.22 -33.49
N VAL A 417 11.67 -12.58 -33.28
CA VAL A 417 10.94 -12.65 -32.00
C VAL A 417 10.03 -13.88 -31.85
N THR A 418 9.90 -14.69 -32.91
CA THR A 418 8.95 -15.81 -32.96
C THR A 418 9.11 -16.82 -31.82
N PRO A 419 10.33 -17.29 -31.46
CA PRO A 419 10.50 -18.25 -30.37
C PRO A 419 10.02 -17.70 -29.01
N VAL A 420 10.29 -16.42 -28.75
CA VAL A 420 9.88 -15.75 -27.51
C VAL A 420 8.38 -15.56 -27.47
N HIS A 421 7.74 -15.17 -28.59
CA HIS A 421 6.28 -15.11 -28.70
C HIS A 421 5.64 -16.47 -28.40
N MET A 422 6.15 -17.55 -29.00
CA MET A 422 5.62 -18.89 -28.75
C MET A 422 5.71 -19.27 -27.27
N LEU A 423 6.87 -19.04 -26.64
CA LEU A 423 7.04 -19.36 -25.21
C LEU A 423 6.13 -18.51 -24.31
N LEU A 424 5.98 -17.22 -24.63
CA LEU A 424 5.11 -16.29 -23.90
C LEU A 424 3.63 -16.73 -23.99
N GLU A 425 3.16 -17.12 -25.18
CA GLU A 425 1.80 -17.66 -25.38
C GLU A 425 1.56 -18.92 -24.55
N MET A 426 2.56 -19.80 -24.43
CA MET A 426 2.44 -21.04 -23.64
C MET A 426 2.19 -20.75 -22.16
N GLY A 427 2.98 -19.85 -21.56
CA GLY A 427 2.80 -19.51 -20.15
C GLY A 427 1.53 -18.70 -19.88
N LEU A 428 1.14 -17.81 -20.80
CA LEU A 428 -0.15 -17.11 -20.75
C LEU A 428 -1.33 -18.10 -20.75
N ASP A 429 -1.33 -19.08 -21.67
CA ASP A 429 -2.39 -20.09 -21.74
C ASP A 429 -2.45 -20.96 -20.49
N LYS A 430 -1.29 -21.34 -19.94
CA LYS A 430 -1.21 -22.14 -18.70
C LYS A 430 -1.74 -21.34 -17.51
N MET A 431 -1.19 -20.15 -17.26
CA MET A 431 -1.54 -19.37 -16.07
C MET A 431 -2.99 -18.90 -16.07
N ARG A 432 -3.57 -18.57 -17.24
CA ARG A 432 -5.02 -18.32 -17.33
C ARG A 432 -5.84 -19.49 -16.80
N LYS A 433 -5.51 -20.71 -17.22
CA LYS A 433 -6.24 -21.91 -16.77
C LYS A 433 -6.05 -22.16 -15.28
N ASP A 434 -4.89 -21.84 -14.72
CA ASP A 434 -4.66 -21.94 -13.28
C ASP A 434 -5.50 -20.92 -12.49
N TYR A 435 -5.55 -19.65 -12.91
CA TYR A 435 -6.42 -18.66 -12.28
C TYR A 435 -7.91 -18.98 -12.46
N ILE A 436 -8.31 -19.52 -13.61
CA ILE A 436 -9.67 -20.02 -13.82
C ILE A 436 -9.95 -21.16 -12.84
N ASN A 437 -9.06 -22.15 -12.72
CA ASN A 437 -9.21 -23.27 -11.81
C ASN A 437 -9.37 -22.79 -10.36
N TYR A 438 -8.54 -21.84 -9.92
CA TYR A 438 -8.62 -21.30 -8.57
C TYR A 438 -9.89 -20.47 -8.35
N LEU A 439 -10.15 -19.46 -9.19
CA LEU A 439 -11.22 -18.48 -8.97
C LEU A 439 -12.61 -19.03 -9.31
N ILE A 440 -12.72 -19.87 -10.35
CA ILE A 440 -14.00 -20.50 -10.73
C ILE A 440 -14.20 -21.80 -9.98
N GLY A 441 -13.15 -22.64 -9.83
CA GLY A 441 -13.25 -23.89 -9.07
C GLY A 441 -13.46 -23.66 -7.58
N GLY A 442 -12.93 -22.55 -7.04
CA GLY A 442 -13.25 -22.07 -5.68
C GLY A 442 -14.57 -21.28 -5.58
N GLU A 443 -15.36 -21.21 -6.65
CA GLU A 443 -16.64 -20.49 -6.75
C GLU A 443 -16.59 -18.97 -6.46
N LEU A 444 -15.39 -18.38 -6.32
CA LEU A 444 -15.19 -16.98 -5.95
C LEU A 444 -15.68 -15.99 -7.02
N THR A 445 -15.81 -16.43 -8.27
CA THR A 445 -16.34 -15.61 -9.36
C THR A 445 -16.87 -16.45 -10.52
N THR A 446 -17.28 -15.81 -11.62
CA THR A 446 -17.74 -16.46 -12.85
C THR A 446 -16.87 -16.07 -14.04
N LEU A 447 -16.87 -16.90 -15.09
CA LEU A 447 -16.09 -16.62 -16.31
C LEU A 447 -16.44 -15.25 -16.92
N ASN A 448 -17.72 -14.85 -16.84
CA ASN A 448 -18.18 -13.55 -17.33
C ASN A 448 -17.48 -12.36 -16.65
N HIS A 449 -17.19 -12.48 -15.35
CA HIS A 449 -16.46 -11.43 -14.62
C HIS A 449 -14.96 -11.46 -14.92
N LEU A 450 -14.43 -12.61 -15.36
CA LEU A 450 -13.03 -12.77 -15.75
C LEU A 450 -12.75 -12.42 -17.23
N CYS A 451 -13.77 -12.26 -18.09
CA CYS A 451 -13.60 -12.00 -19.53
C CYS A 451 -12.63 -10.87 -19.86
N TYR A 452 -12.62 -9.79 -19.07
CA TYR A 452 -11.67 -8.68 -19.25
C TYR A 452 -10.22 -9.16 -19.10
N TYR A 453 -9.94 -9.92 -18.06
CA TYR A 453 -8.60 -10.38 -17.71
C TYR A 453 -8.10 -11.52 -18.60
N LEU A 454 -9.03 -12.35 -19.08
CA LEU A 454 -8.73 -13.54 -19.88
C LEU A 454 -8.77 -13.27 -21.41
N SER A 455 -9.07 -12.04 -21.83
CA SER A 455 -9.18 -11.70 -23.25
C SER A 455 -7.84 -11.87 -23.98
N THR A 456 -7.87 -12.60 -25.09
CA THR A 456 -6.74 -12.79 -26.02
C THR A 456 -6.79 -11.85 -27.22
N GLU A 457 -7.76 -10.92 -27.26
CA GLU A 457 -7.94 -9.98 -28.37
C GLU A 457 -7.00 -8.77 -28.29
N VAL A 458 -6.40 -8.54 -27.13
CA VAL A 458 -5.40 -7.49 -26.90
C VAL A 458 -3.99 -8.01 -27.15
N ASP A 459 -2.99 -7.14 -27.24
CA ASP A 459 -1.59 -7.56 -27.41
C ASP A 459 -1.06 -8.35 -26.20
N LEU A 460 0.02 -9.10 -26.40
CA LEU A 460 0.55 -10.03 -25.37
C LEU A 460 1.02 -9.30 -24.11
N GLN A 461 1.50 -8.07 -24.24
CA GLN A 461 2.00 -7.26 -23.13
C GLN A 461 0.84 -6.84 -22.24
N GLU A 462 -0.26 -6.35 -22.83
CA GLU A 462 -1.49 -6.09 -22.10
C GLU A 462 -2.09 -7.39 -21.50
N GLN A 463 -1.98 -8.53 -22.17
CA GLN A 463 -2.39 -9.83 -21.60
C GLN A 463 -1.59 -10.16 -20.32
N VAL A 464 -0.27 -9.92 -20.31
CA VAL A 464 0.59 -10.13 -19.12
C VAL A 464 0.24 -9.13 -18.00
N ILE A 465 0.02 -7.86 -18.32
CA ILE A 465 -0.38 -6.85 -17.33
C ILE A 465 -1.70 -7.25 -16.64
N ARG A 466 -2.68 -7.71 -17.42
CA ARG A 466 -3.97 -8.19 -16.88
C ARG A 466 -3.82 -9.45 -16.03
N LEU A 467 -2.91 -10.33 -16.41
CA LEU A 467 -2.60 -11.51 -15.63
C LEU A 467 -1.94 -11.14 -14.28
N GLY A 468 -1.05 -10.13 -14.27
CA GLY A 468 -0.49 -9.59 -13.03
C GLY A 468 -1.54 -9.05 -12.08
N LYS A 469 -2.57 -8.36 -12.60
CA LYS A 469 -3.72 -7.93 -11.78
C LYS A 469 -4.52 -9.10 -11.19
N LEU A 470 -4.68 -10.20 -11.94
CA LEU A 470 -5.31 -11.42 -11.42
C LEU A 470 -4.46 -12.09 -10.35
N HIS A 471 -3.14 -12.13 -10.55
CA HIS A 471 -2.20 -12.69 -9.57
C HIS A 471 -2.31 -11.98 -8.25
N HIS A 472 -2.22 -10.65 -8.26
CA HIS A 472 -2.31 -9.84 -7.06
C HIS A 472 -3.65 -9.99 -6.34
N LEU A 473 -4.75 -10.06 -7.09
CA LEU A 473 -6.05 -10.43 -6.54
C LEU A 473 -5.98 -11.78 -5.80
N VAL A 474 -5.41 -12.81 -6.43
CA VAL A 474 -5.32 -14.14 -5.81
C VAL A 474 -4.44 -14.11 -4.57
N GLU A 475 -3.33 -13.38 -4.57
CA GLU A 475 -2.51 -13.17 -3.37
C GLU A 475 -3.27 -12.49 -2.24
N ILE A 476 -4.10 -11.48 -2.54
CA ILE A 476 -4.99 -10.85 -1.55
C ILE A 476 -5.94 -11.89 -0.93
N ILE A 477 -6.59 -12.70 -1.76
CA ILE A 477 -7.54 -13.73 -1.31
C ILE A 477 -6.85 -14.81 -0.48
N VAL A 478 -5.71 -15.32 -0.95
CA VAL A 478 -4.94 -16.35 -0.24
C VAL A 478 -4.42 -15.81 1.08
N THR A 479 -3.89 -14.59 1.11
CA THR A 479 -3.45 -13.95 2.36
C THR A 479 -4.59 -13.88 3.38
N CYS A 480 -5.78 -13.44 2.95
CA CYS A 480 -6.95 -13.39 3.83
C CYS A 480 -7.48 -14.77 4.24
N THR A 481 -7.34 -15.78 3.39
CA THR A 481 -7.76 -17.15 3.71
C THR A 481 -6.78 -17.81 4.68
N THR A 482 -5.48 -17.72 4.41
CA THR A 482 -4.42 -18.38 5.18
C THR A 482 -4.20 -17.73 6.54
N PHE A 483 -4.23 -16.41 6.64
CA PHE A 483 -3.87 -15.70 7.88
C PHE A 483 -5.07 -15.25 8.71
N LEU A 484 -6.24 -15.04 8.08
CA LEU A 484 -7.43 -14.53 8.78
C LEU A 484 -8.58 -15.54 8.83
N ASP A 485 -8.44 -16.69 8.16
CA ASP A 485 -9.50 -17.72 8.05
C ASP A 485 -10.86 -17.11 7.64
N LEU A 486 -10.83 -16.16 6.69
CA LEU A 486 -12.05 -15.47 6.30
C LEU A 486 -13.03 -16.45 5.64
N PRO A 487 -14.32 -16.40 6.02
CA PRO A 487 -15.31 -17.27 5.42
C PRO A 487 -15.58 -16.89 3.95
N TYR A 488 -16.07 -17.87 3.20
CA TYR A 488 -16.33 -17.76 1.76
C TYR A 488 -17.14 -16.51 1.36
N ASP A 489 -18.17 -16.11 2.12
CA ASP A 489 -18.98 -14.92 1.79
C ASP A 489 -18.15 -13.63 1.79
N ARG A 490 -17.15 -13.54 2.66
CA ARG A 490 -16.22 -12.41 2.74
C ARG A 490 -15.21 -12.45 1.59
N LEU A 491 -14.64 -13.63 1.31
CA LEU A 491 -13.69 -13.83 0.21
C LEU A 491 -14.34 -13.54 -1.15
N PHE A 492 -15.59 -13.95 -1.35
CA PHE A 492 -16.36 -13.64 -2.55
C PHE A 492 -16.52 -12.12 -2.73
N LEU A 493 -16.97 -11.40 -1.68
CA LEU A 493 -17.13 -9.94 -1.74
C LEU A 493 -15.81 -9.22 -2.03
N LEU A 494 -14.72 -9.67 -1.40
CA LEU A 494 -13.39 -9.14 -1.64
C LEU A 494 -12.95 -9.38 -3.09
N THR A 495 -13.15 -10.59 -3.61
CA THR A 495 -12.86 -10.94 -5.01
C THR A 495 -13.59 -10.00 -5.97
N GLN A 496 -14.88 -9.78 -5.76
CA GLN A 496 -15.66 -8.88 -6.62
C GLN A 496 -15.16 -7.43 -6.54
N SER A 497 -14.76 -6.96 -5.34
CA SER A 497 -14.17 -5.62 -5.16
C SER A 497 -12.87 -5.46 -5.96
N CYS A 498 -11.95 -6.43 -5.84
CA CYS A 498 -10.68 -6.42 -6.56
C CYS A 498 -10.88 -6.47 -8.09
N LEU A 499 -11.79 -7.34 -8.58
CA LEU A 499 -12.12 -7.42 -10.01
C LEU A 499 -12.72 -6.12 -10.55
N GLN A 500 -13.53 -5.42 -9.77
CA GLN A 500 -14.11 -4.14 -10.20
C GLN A 500 -13.04 -3.03 -10.24
N HIS A 501 -12.18 -2.98 -9.23
CA HIS A 501 -11.10 -2.00 -9.15
C HIS A 501 -10.12 -2.14 -10.32
N TYR A 502 -9.54 -3.33 -10.50
CA TYR A 502 -8.47 -3.56 -11.49
C TYR A 502 -8.92 -3.52 -12.95
N LYS A 503 -10.23 -3.59 -13.19
CA LYS A 503 -10.80 -3.36 -14.52
C LYS A 503 -10.67 -1.91 -14.98
N THR A 504 -10.57 -0.97 -14.06
CA THR A 504 -10.57 0.49 -14.34
C THR A 504 -9.31 1.21 -13.88
N HIS A 505 -8.53 0.60 -12.99
CA HIS A 505 -7.31 1.17 -12.43
C HIS A 505 -6.07 0.38 -12.89
N PRO A 506 -4.88 0.99 -12.92
CA PRO A 506 -3.62 0.27 -13.15
C PRO A 506 -3.36 -0.77 -12.04
N HIS A 507 -2.32 -1.59 -12.24
CA HIS A 507 -1.79 -2.43 -11.17
C HIS A 507 -1.14 -1.53 -10.11
N ASP A 508 -1.58 -1.63 -8.86
CA ASP A 508 -1.13 -0.79 -7.75
C ASP A 508 -1.19 -1.56 -6.43
N GLU A 509 -0.02 -1.96 -5.93
CA GLU A 509 0.12 -2.72 -4.68
C GLU A 509 0.01 -1.82 -3.43
N GLU A 510 0.07 -0.50 -3.61
CA GLU A 510 -0.16 0.47 -2.54
C GLU A 510 -1.66 0.67 -2.26
N HIS A 511 -2.53 0.18 -3.15
CA HIS A 511 -3.97 0.28 -2.97
C HIS A 511 -4.47 -0.55 -1.78
N GLU A 512 -5.13 0.13 -0.84
CA GLU A 512 -5.75 -0.50 0.34
C GLU A 512 -7.21 -0.90 0.05
N PHE A 513 -7.47 -2.21 -0.06
CA PHE A 513 -8.82 -2.74 -0.20
C PHE A 513 -9.57 -2.75 1.15
N LYS A 514 -10.81 -2.26 1.15
CA LYS A 514 -11.64 -2.17 2.36
C LYS A 514 -12.76 -3.21 2.36
N LEU A 515 -12.86 -4.00 3.42
CA LEU A 515 -13.88 -5.03 3.58
C LEU A 515 -14.59 -4.91 4.93
N GLN A 516 -15.91 -4.73 4.90
CA GLN A 516 -16.73 -4.73 6.11
C GLN A 516 -16.82 -6.16 6.67
N ILE A 517 -16.51 -6.31 7.97
CA ILE A 517 -16.52 -7.59 8.66
C ILE A 517 -17.29 -7.51 9.97
N LYS A 518 -17.86 -8.64 10.40
CA LYS A 518 -18.43 -8.77 11.73
C LYS A 518 -17.30 -8.97 12.74
N PRO A 519 -17.21 -8.19 13.83
CA PRO A 519 -16.17 -8.37 14.85
C PRO A 519 -16.05 -9.82 15.36
N ALA A 520 -17.16 -10.54 15.45
CA ALA A 520 -17.20 -11.94 15.89
C ALA A 520 -16.38 -12.91 15.02
N LEU A 521 -16.12 -12.59 13.73
CA LEU A 521 -15.33 -13.45 12.85
C LEU A 521 -13.82 -13.34 13.13
N ILE A 522 -13.37 -12.19 13.64
CA ILE A 522 -11.96 -11.86 13.86
C ILE A 522 -11.64 -11.63 15.34
N SER A 523 -12.57 -11.97 16.24
CA SER A 523 -12.47 -11.64 17.66
C SER A 523 -11.22 -12.23 18.32
N HIS A 524 -10.79 -13.40 17.86
CA HIS A 524 -9.59 -14.07 18.36
C HIS A 524 -8.29 -13.31 18.05
N PHE A 525 -8.27 -12.45 17.03
CA PHE A 525 -7.09 -11.65 16.69
C PHE A 525 -6.93 -10.38 17.52
N TYR A 526 -8.00 -9.82 18.09
CA TYR A 526 -7.93 -8.51 18.74
C TYR A 526 -8.33 -8.51 20.21
N GLN A 527 -9.05 -9.52 20.69
CA GLN A 527 -9.57 -9.51 22.08
C GLN A 527 -8.48 -9.60 23.15
N LYS A 528 -7.29 -10.12 22.81
CA LYS A 528 -6.14 -10.24 23.72
C LYS A 528 -4.97 -9.34 23.34
N GLU A 529 -5.06 -8.71 22.17
CA GLU A 529 -4.01 -7.86 21.65
C GLU A 529 -4.22 -6.41 22.07
N GLN A 530 -3.16 -5.62 21.99
CA GLN A 530 -3.23 -4.18 22.20
C GLN A 530 -3.47 -3.47 20.86
N PRO A 531 -4.29 -2.41 20.85
CA PRO A 531 -4.50 -1.62 19.64
C PRO A 531 -3.24 -0.80 19.32
N VAL A 532 -2.90 -0.72 18.03
CA VAL A 532 -1.89 0.20 17.48
C VAL A 532 -2.35 1.65 17.64
N LEU A 533 -3.67 1.87 17.53
CA LEU A 533 -4.31 3.16 17.76
C LEU A 533 -5.63 2.92 18.50
N TRP A 534 -5.85 3.61 19.60
CA TRP A 534 -7.14 3.65 20.29
C TRP A 534 -7.58 5.10 20.45
N GLY A 535 -8.87 5.38 20.36
CA GLY A 535 -9.38 6.73 20.51
C GLY A 535 -10.79 6.79 21.08
N ALA A 536 -11.05 7.87 21.80
CA ALA A 536 -12.38 8.26 22.24
C ALA A 536 -12.67 9.70 21.84
N GLU A 537 -13.88 9.93 21.31
CA GLU A 537 -14.35 11.23 20.84
C GLU A 537 -15.65 11.59 21.53
N VAL A 538 -15.70 12.79 22.13
CA VAL A 538 -16.92 13.43 22.62
C VAL A 538 -17.33 14.52 21.64
N SER A 539 -18.58 14.53 21.22
CA SER A 539 -19.11 15.57 20.34
C SER A 539 -20.35 16.27 20.89
N SER A 540 -20.58 17.51 20.46
CA SER A 540 -21.82 18.25 20.68
C SER A 540 -22.13 19.19 19.53
N GLY A 541 -23.37 19.66 19.42
CA GLY A 541 -23.85 20.41 18.25
C GLY A 541 -24.19 19.48 17.08
N HIS A 542 -24.64 20.04 15.95
CA HIS A 542 -25.16 19.28 14.81
C HIS A 542 -24.61 19.82 13.48
N GLY A 543 -24.45 18.93 12.50
CA GLY A 543 -24.04 19.26 11.14
C GLY A 543 -22.66 19.95 11.07
N PRO A 544 -22.48 20.97 10.21
CA PRO A 544 -21.17 21.61 10.03
C PRO A 544 -20.70 22.38 11.27
N ARG A 545 -21.58 22.64 12.25
CA ARG A 545 -21.27 23.28 13.53
C ARG A 545 -20.98 22.29 14.66
N GLU A 546 -20.98 20.99 14.40
CA GLU A 546 -20.59 19.99 15.40
C GLU A 546 -19.15 20.24 15.86
N VAL A 547 -18.96 20.28 17.17
CA VAL A 547 -17.68 20.48 17.85
C VAL A 547 -17.27 19.20 18.55
N ARG A 548 -15.97 18.91 18.57
CA ARG A 548 -15.44 17.62 19.01
C ARG A 548 -14.25 17.80 19.95
N THR A 549 -14.11 16.87 20.87
CA THR A 549 -12.94 16.72 21.73
C THR A 549 -12.57 15.25 21.75
N SER A 550 -11.37 14.90 21.28
CA SER A 550 -10.92 13.51 21.24
C SER A 550 -9.61 13.30 21.97
N VAL A 551 -9.41 12.10 22.47
CA VAL A 551 -8.11 11.57 22.86
C VAL A 551 -7.78 10.37 21.98
N GLN A 552 -6.50 10.25 21.62
CA GLN A 552 -5.92 9.13 20.90
C GLN A 552 -4.70 8.62 21.67
N LEU A 553 -4.58 7.31 21.71
CA LEU A 553 -3.49 6.56 22.29
C LEU A 553 -2.88 5.72 21.18
N SER A 554 -1.58 5.86 20.96
CA SER A 554 -0.86 5.14 19.91
C SER A 554 0.48 4.64 20.41
N ASP A 555 0.97 3.58 19.77
CA ASP A 555 2.31 3.03 20.02
C ASP A 555 3.45 3.93 19.49
N ARG A 556 3.15 4.79 18.51
CA ARG A 556 4.05 5.79 17.94
C ARG A 556 3.48 7.22 18.02
N PRO A 557 4.31 8.27 18.01
CA PRO A 557 3.81 9.64 17.98
C PRO A 557 3.01 9.92 16.69
N LEU A 558 1.89 10.62 16.81
CA LEU A 558 1.06 11.03 15.65
C LEU A 558 1.51 12.36 15.04
N VAL A 559 2.73 12.78 15.37
CA VAL A 559 3.33 14.07 15.02
C VAL A 559 4.71 13.80 14.44
N ASP A 560 5.00 14.40 13.30
CA ASP A 560 6.20 14.19 12.47
C ASP A 560 7.34 15.18 12.73
N HIS A 561 7.04 16.32 13.37
CA HIS A 561 7.94 17.45 13.56
C HIS A 561 8.42 17.65 15.00
N VAL A 562 8.00 16.78 15.91
CA VAL A 562 8.41 16.80 17.32
C VAL A 562 9.12 15.50 17.64
N ILE A 563 10.37 15.60 18.07
CA ILE A 563 11.16 14.47 18.54
C ILE A 563 10.92 14.35 20.04
N PHE A 564 10.44 13.18 20.47
CA PHE A 564 10.31 12.87 21.89
C PHE A 564 11.60 12.17 22.34
N GLU A 565 12.29 12.76 23.32
CA GLU A 565 13.35 12.06 24.04
C GLU A 565 12.70 10.92 24.83
N THR A 566 12.80 9.69 24.33
CA THR A 566 12.39 8.50 25.06
C THR A 566 13.55 8.06 25.93
N ASP A 567 13.40 8.14 27.26
CA ASP A 567 14.33 7.59 28.26
C ASP A 567 14.45 6.06 28.22
N TYR A 568 13.70 5.42 27.33
CA TYR A 568 13.71 3.98 27.08
C TYR A 568 14.29 3.75 25.69
N PRO A 569 15.33 2.90 25.53
CA PRO A 569 15.71 2.45 24.21
C PRO A 569 14.47 1.84 23.55
N ASN A 570 14.33 1.99 22.24
CA ASN A 570 13.29 1.34 21.42
C ASN A 570 13.41 -0.21 21.40
N GLU A 571 13.85 -0.81 22.51
CA GLU A 571 14.16 -2.22 22.68
C GLU A 571 13.78 -2.67 24.11
N THR A 572 12.50 -2.86 24.39
CA THR A 572 12.08 -3.86 25.37
C THR A 572 10.92 -4.70 24.83
N VAL A 573 11.26 -5.54 23.85
CA VAL A 573 10.47 -6.74 23.52
C VAL A 573 11.10 -7.92 24.26
N ASN A 574 10.97 -7.93 25.59
CA ASN A 574 11.13 -9.15 26.37
C ASN A 574 9.75 -9.62 26.83
N GLY A 575 9.46 -10.88 26.51
CA GLY A 575 8.14 -11.50 26.65
C GLY A 575 7.58 -11.50 28.07
N ASP A 576 6.23 -11.59 28.11
CA ASP A 576 5.40 -11.78 29.30
C ASP A 576 5.61 -10.75 30.43
N GLY A 577 5.03 -9.55 30.27
CA GLY A 577 4.55 -8.78 31.43
C GLY A 577 4.69 -7.26 31.41
N GLU A 578 5.39 -6.64 30.46
CA GLU A 578 5.53 -5.18 30.44
C GLU A 578 4.39 -4.52 29.63
N ASN A 579 3.69 -3.57 30.25
CA ASN A 579 2.65 -2.81 29.57
C ASN A 579 3.31 -1.93 28.49
N PRO A 580 2.80 -1.92 27.24
CA PRO A 580 3.36 -1.05 26.22
C PRO A 580 3.18 0.42 26.59
N ALA A 581 4.17 1.22 26.21
CA ALA A 581 4.11 2.67 26.37
C ALA A 581 3.21 3.28 25.29
N PHE A 582 2.39 4.26 25.66
CA PHE A 582 1.49 4.95 24.74
C PHE A 582 1.83 6.44 24.64
N PHE A 583 1.80 6.95 23.42
CA PHE A 583 1.72 8.39 23.15
C PHE A 583 0.26 8.84 23.27
N SER A 584 0.02 9.92 24.01
CA SER A 584 -1.32 10.47 24.19
C SER A 584 -1.48 11.76 23.41
N THR A 585 -2.32 11.74 22.38
CA THR A 585 -2.65 12.92 21.58
C THR A 585 -4.08 13.34 21.85
N MET A 586 -4.28 14.59 22.28
CA MET A 586 -5.60 15.17 22.49
C MET A 586 -5.86 16.25 21.45
N VAL A 587 -7.07 16.23 20.89
CA VAL A 587 -7.53 17.23 19.94
C VAL A 587 -8.78 17.90 20.50
N CYS A 588 -8.72 19.23 20.63
CA CYS A 588 -9.83 20.04 21.08
C CYS A 588 -10.25 21.01 19.98
N CYS A 589 -11.55 21.05 19.66
CA CYS A 589 -12.11 22.05 18.75
C CYS A 589 -12.90 23.13 19.53
N SER A 590 -12.92 24.36 19.03
CA SER A 590 -13.75 25.49 19.49
C SER A 590 -14.41 26.18 18.31
N LEU A 591 -15.67 26.63 18.42
CA LEU A 591 -16.37 27.32 17.34
C LEU A 591 -16.43 28.83 17.59
N VAL A 592 -15.89 29.61 16.65
CA VAL A 592 -16.03 31.07 16.61
C VAL A 592 -17.10 31.42 15.58
N ASN A 593 -18.20 32.05 16.00
CA ASN A 593 -19.25 32.47 15.08
C ASN A 593 -18.96 33.87 14.54
N PHE A 594 -19.18 34.06 13.24
CA PHE A 594 -19.23 35.38 12.62
C PHE A 594 -20.69 35.81 12.64
N SER A 595 -21.06 36.60 13.66
CA SER A 595 -22.40 37.16 13.83
C SER A 595 -22.73 38.20 12.78
#